data_AF-A0A422ZTA0-F1
#
_entry.id   AF-A0A422ZTA0-F1
#
_cell.length_a   1.000
_cell.length_b   1.000
_cell.length_c   1.000
_cell.angle_alpha   90.00
_cell.angle_beta   90.00
_cell.angle_gamma   90.00
#
_symmetry.space_group_name_H-M   'P 1'
#
loop_
_entity.id
_entity.type
_entity.pdbx_description
1 polymer ?
#
loop_
_entity_poly.entity_id
_entity_poly.type
_entity_poly.pdbx_seq_one_letter_code
_entity_poly.pdbx_strand_id
1 'polypeptide(L)'
;KLRMEDKRGEEHIKLSTEYGGKTQLNLGHNVNAQRELRGEGAELRTDKWVSIRGGAGVFISADKQPSAGDRMLAMEEAIAQLENALGIAKSLASAAESAQALPSDTGNQQTLNDALKELAQPGIVLNAPQGVSISSPQAVRLSSGSASVGIVSQQNTDISALKRFTVSAGEAVSLLARKAEMKLFAAKGKIEIQAQDDALEATAKKDITVTSVEGRVEITAAKELVVNCAGAYIRLSGGNIELGCPGNILLKSANVQKMRKADFRVPPLELPEGVEERFTVKDQKTGEIVPFARYRITTEKGQVFEGRADADGKTASVYTALPESIKIELL
;
A
#
# COMPACT_ATOMS: atom_id res chain seq x y z
N LYS A 1 38.96 27.79 -1.27
CA LYS A 1 40.02 27.37 -2.23
C LYS A 1 39.40 26.80 -3.49
N LEU A 2 39.99 27.14 -4.64
CA LEU A 2 39.82 26.47 -5.92
C LEU A 2 41.17 25.84 -6.26
N ARG A 3 41.23 24.53 -6.51
CA ARG A 3 42.46 23.81 -6.86
C ARG A 3 42.21 22.96 -8.11
N MET A 4 43.09 23.08 -9.08
CA MET A 4 43.16 22.21 -10.26
C MET A 4 44.48 21.44 -10.17
N GLU A 5 44.45 20.12 -10.34
CA GLU A 5 45.61 19.24 -10.41
C GLU A 5 45.69 18.71 -11.84
N ASP A 6 46.87 18.84 -12.45
CA ASP A 6 47.10 18.57 -13.87
C ASP A 6 47.98 17.33 -14.11
N LYS A 7 48.34 16.60 -13.05
CA LYS A 7 49.03 15.31 -13.18
C LYS A 7 48.20 14.36 -14.06
N ARG A 8 48.77 13.99 -15.21
CA ARG A 8 48.10 13.17 -16.23
C ARG A 8 47.63 11.84 -15.66
N GLY A 9 46.36 11.50 -15.89
CA GLY A 9 45.71 10.30 -15.35
C GLY A 9 45.24 10.43 -13.90
N GLU A 10 45.54 11.54 -13.23
CA GLU A 10 45.16 11.85 -11.86
C GLU A 10 44.58 13.28 -11.76
N GLU A 11 44.02 13.79 -12.87
CA GLU A 11 43.47 15.14 -12.92
C GLU A 11 42.28 15.29 -11.97
N HIS A 12 42.21 16.43 -11.26
CA HIS A 12 41.06 16.74 -10.43
C HIS A 12 40.81 18.24 -10.27
N ILE A 13 39.56 18.62 -10.00
CA ILE A 13 39.16 19.97 -9.58
C ILE A 13 38.56 19.90 -8.18
N LYS A 14 38.98 20.80 -7.30
CA LYS A 14 38.45 20.94 -5.94
C LYS A 14 38.02 22.38 -5.68
N LEU A 15 36.72 22.58 -5.47
CA LEU A 15 36.14 23.81 -4.96
C LEU A 15 35.73 23.57 -3.50
N SER A 16 36.27 24.36 -2.57
CA SER A 16 36.12 24.10 -1.13
C SER A 16 36.03 25.39 -0.33
N THR A 17 35.09 25.44 0.61
CA THR A 17 35.05 26.39 1.73
C THR A 17 35.25 25.64 3.04
N GLU A 18 35.72 26.29 4.12
CA GLU A 18 35.87 25.65 5.44
C GLU A 18 34.54 25.59 6.21
N TYR A 19 33.62 26.52 5.91
CA TYR A 19 32.30 26.54 6.55
C TYR A 19 31.55 25.22 6.34
N GLY A 20 30.76 24.80 7.33
CA GLY A 20 30.00 23.56 7.26
C GLY A 20 30.86 22.29 7.23
N GLY A 21 32.03 22.34 7.90
CA GLY A 21 32.92 21.19 8.05
C GLY A 21 33.62 20.80 6.74
N LYS A 22 34.02 21.78 5.94
CA LYS A 22 34.48 21.59 4.55
C LYS A 22 33.37 21.21 3.58
N THR A 23 32.53 22.18 3.21
CA THR A 23 31.64 22.08 2.04
C THR A 23 32.47 22.10 0.76
N GLN A 24 32.36 21.05 -0.07
CA GLN A 24 33.22 20.84 -1.24
C GLN A 24 32.46 20.26 -2.43
N LEU A 25 32.91 20.67 -3.62
CA LEU A 25 32.72 19.95 -4.88
C LEU A 25 34.10 19.46 -5.33
N ASN A 26 34.27 18.13 -5.40
CA ASN A 26 35.48 17.48 -5.91
C ASN A 26 35.13 16.71 -7.19
N LEU A 27 35.88 16.91 -8.27
CA LEU A 27 35.66 16.30 -9.59
C LEU A 27 36.95 15.61 -10.07
N GLY A 28 36.88 14.36 -10.52
CA GLY A 28 38.01 13.61 -11.08
C GLY A 28 38.66 12.65 -10.07
N HIS A 29 39.99 12.62 -10.02
CA HIS A 29 40.78 11.77 -9.11
C HIS A 29 40.86 12.42 -7.71
N ASN A 30 39.85 12.24 -6.87
CA ASN A 30 39.71 13.01 -5.63
C ASN A 30 40.65 12.51 -4.54
N VAL A 31 41.57 13.34 -4.06
CA VAL A 31 42.57 12.97 -3.03
C VAL A 31 42.29 13.54 -1.64
N ASN A 32 42.83 12.86 -0.61
CA ASN A 32 42.85 13.33 0.78
C ASN A 32 43.93 14.42 1.01
N ALA A 33 44.22 14.77 2.27
CA ALA A 33 45.22 15.80 2.58
C ALA A 33 46.65 15.33 2.28
N GLN A 34 46.90 14.02 2.34
CA GLN A 34 48.16 13.33 2.05
C GLN A 34 48.37 13.07 0.56
N ARG A 35 47.44 13.51 -0.30
CA ARG A 35 47.41 13.25 -1.76
C ARG A 35 47.16 11.79 -2.13
N GLU A 36 46.63 10.99 -1.22
CA GLU A 36 46.19 9.62 -1.52
C GLU A 36 44.77 9.67 -2.08
N LEU A 37 44.48 8.82 -3.07
CA LEU A 37 43.15 8.69 -3.66
C LEU A 37 42.12 8.31 -2.59
N ARG A 38 41.00 9.03 -2.55
CA ARG A 38 39.86 8.74 -1.67
C ARG A 38 38.54 8.53 -2.40
N GLY A 39 38.54 8.64 -3.73
CA GLY A 39 37.39 8.37 -4.58
C GLY A 39 37.52 8.99 -5.97
N GLU A 40 36.81 8.42 -6.93
CA GLU A 40 36.81 8.85 -8.33
C GLU A 40 35.43 9.34 -8.74
N GLY A 41 35.39 10.32 -9.65
CA GLY A 41 34.15 10.92 -10.14
C GLY A 41 33.83 12.24 -9.45
N ALA A 42 32.54 12.50 -9.23
CA ALA A 42 32.06 13.75 -8.61
C ALA A 42 31.57 13.50 -7.18
N GLU A 43 32.07 14.30 -6.24
CA GLU A 43 31.61 14.32 -4.86
C GLU A 43 31.15 15.73 -4.48
N LEU A 44 29.87 15.84 -4.12
CA LEU A 44 29.33 16.97 -3.37
C LEU A 44 29.22 16.58 -1.90
N ARG A 45 30.02 17.20 -1.02
CA ARG A 45 30.06 16.88 0.41
C ARG A 45 29.92 18.11 1.30
N THR A 46 29.33 17.91 2.48
CA THR A 46 29.28 18.90 3.57
C THR A 46 28.82 18.22 4.87
N ASP A 47 29.12 18.83 6.02
CA ASP A 47 28.60 18.40 7.33
C ASP A 47 27.24 19.08 7.68
N LYS A 48 26.65 19.75 6.68
CA LYS A 48 25.37 20.45 6.76
C LYS A 48 24.39 19.82 5.77
N TRP A 49 23.32 20.51 5.43
CA TRP A 49 22.36 20.03 4.44
C TRP A 49 22.91 20.13 3.02
N VAL A 50 22.56 19.15 2.20
CA VAL A 50 22.67 19.24 0.74
C VAL A 50 21.26 19.49 0.19
N SER A 51 21.10 20.55 -0.61
CA SER A 51 19.86 20.84 -1.31
C SER A 51 20.10 20.74 -2.81
N ILE A 52 19.43 19.79 -3.47
CA ILE A 52 19.39 19.67 -4.93
C ILE A 52 17.98 20.08 -5.36
N ARG A 53 17.88 21.14 -6.17
CA ARG A 53 16.60 21.70 -6.60
C ARG A 53 16.68 22.06 -8.08
N GLY A 54 15.91 21.35 -8.91
CA GLY A 54 15.64 21.71 -10.30
C GLY A 54 14.17 22.10 -10.46
N GLY A 55 13.88 23.36 -10.77
CA GLY A 55 12.49 23.85 -10.90
C GLY A 55 11.74 23.26 -12.09
N ALA A 56 12.46 22.67 -13.06
CA ALA A 56 11.91 21.95 -14.21
C ALA A 56 11.95 20.42 -14.03
N GLY A 57 12.44 19.92 -12.89
CA GLY A 57 12.62 18.49 -12.62
C GLY A 57 14.04 18.12 -12.22
N VAL A 58 14.22 16.87 -11.76
CA VAL A 58 15.52 16.31 -11.34
C VAL A 58 15.68 14.91 -11.91
N PHE A 59 16.75 14.69 -12.68
CA PHE A 59 17.14 13.36 -13.15
C PHE A 59 18.41 12.92 -12.43
N ILE A 60 18.35 11.79 -11.71
CA ILE A 60 19.49 11.16 -11.05
C ILE A 60 19.66 9.78 -11.69
N SER A 61 20.77 9.58 -12.37
CA SER A 61 21.02 8.37 -13.15
C SER A 61 22.41 7.80 -12.92
N ALA A 62 22.49 6.47 -12.92
CA ALA A 62 23.74 5.70 -13.01
C ALA A 62 23.97 5.12 -14.42
N ASP A 63 23.21 5.57 -15.42
CA ASP A 63 23.40 5.25 -16.83
C ASP A 63 24.65 5.98 -17.35
N LYS A 64 25.55 5.24 -17.99
CA LYS A 64 26.80 5.80 -18.48
C LYS A 64 26.56 6.58 -19.77
N GLN A 65 26.96 7.85 -19.79
CA GLN A 65 27.05 8.67 -21.01
C GLN A 65 28.51 9.01 -21.33
N PRO A 66 29.20 8.22 -22.18
CA PRO A 66 30.60 8.45 -22.51
C PRO A 66 30.84 9.84 -23.10
N SER A 67 31.86 10.52 -22.58
CA SER A 67 32.32 11.82 -23.07
C SER A 67 31.26 12.93 -23.13
N ALA A 68 30.17 12.80 -22.35
CA ALA A 68 29.01 13.70 -22.44
C ALA A 68 28.52 13.91 -23.89
N GLY A 69 28.56 12.85 -24.71
CA GLY A 69 28.33 12.90 -26.15
C GLY A 69 26.87 13.08 -26.58
N ASP A 70 25.93 13.22 -25.64
CA ASP A 70 24.50 13.35 -25.89
C ASP A 70 23.89 14.37 -24.91
N ARG A 71 22.57 14.58 -24.96
CA ARG A 71 21.85 15.56 -24.15
C ARG A 71 22.01 15.26 -22.65
N MET A 72 22.03 16.31 -21.83
CA MET A 72 22.06 16.20 -20.36
C MET A 72 20.91 15.34 -19.79
N LEU A 73 19.77 15.30 -20.50
CA LEU A 73 18.58 14.53 -20.14
C LEU A 73 18.38 13.30 -21.06
N ALA A 74 19.43 12.78 -21.69
CA ALA A 74 19.35 11.49 -22.38
C ALA A 74 18.96 10.40 -21.36
N MET A 75 17.80 9.79 -21.54
CA MET A 75 17.15 8.95 -20.53
C MET A 75 16.39 7.77 -21.16
N GLU A 76 16.86 7.27 -22.31
CA GLU A 76 16.21 6.18 -23.05
C GLU A 76 15.95 4.95 -22.16
N GLU A 77 16.95 4.55 -21.35
CA GLU A 77 16.83 3.43 -20.42
C GLU A 77 15.78 3.68 -19.34
N ALA A 78 15.74 4.90 -18.77
CA ALA A 78 14.75 5.26 -17.76
C ALA A 78 13.33 5.28 -18.35
N ILE A 79 13.16 5.78 -19.58
CA ILE A 79 11.89 5.77 -20.29
C ILE A 79 11.45 4.32 -20.56
N ALA A 80 12.36 3.46 -21.00
CA ALA A 80 12.07 2.03 -21.20
C ALA A 80 11.61 1.35 -19.90
N GLN A 81 12.21 1.68 -18.76
CA GLN A 81 11.76 1.17 -17.45
C GLN A 81 10.36 1.67 -17.08
N LEU A 82 10.09 2.97 -17.26
CA LEU A 82 8.76 3.56 -17.02
C LEU A 82 7.69 2.91 -17.89
N GLU A 83 7.97 2.69 -19.18
CA GLU A 83 7.06 2.07 -20.12
C GLU A 83 6.81 0.59 -19.82
N ASN A 84 7.87 -0.17 -19.48
CA ASN A 84 7.75 -1.57 -19.09
C ASN A 84 6.91 -1.72 -17.80
N ALA A 85 7.19 -0.91 -16.78
CA ALA A 85 6.44 -0.91 -15.53
C ALA A 85 4.94 -0.63 -15.76
N LEU A 86 4.63 0.38 -16.57
CA LEU A 86 3.25 0.70 -16.94
C LEU A 86 2.59 -0.42 -17.76
N GLY A 87 3.33 -1.06 -18.67
CA GLY A 87 2.85 -2.20 -19.45
C GLY A 87 2.46 -3.39 -18.58
N ILE A 88 3.28 -3.72 -17.57
CA ILE A 88 2.98 -4.74 -16.57
C ILE A 88 1.73 -4.36 -15.77
N ALA A 89 1.66 -3.12 -15.29
CA ALA A 89 0.52 -2.63 -14.52
C ALA A 89 -0.80 -2.73 -15.30
N LYS A 90 -0.82 -2.33 -16.59
CA LYS A 90 -1.99 -2.46 -17.48
C LYS A 90 -2.39 -3.92 -17.71
N SER A 91 -1.41 -4.80 -17.91
CA SER A 91 -1.69 -6.23 -18.10
C SER A 91 -2.31 -6.86 -16.86
N LEU A 92 -1.83 -6.51 -15.66
CA LEU A 92 -2.39 -6.98 -14.39
C LEU A 92 -3.75 -6.36 -14.08
N ALA A 93 -3.97 -5.07 -14.40
CA ALA A 93 -5.27 -4.42 -14.27
C ALA A 93 -6.34 -5.10 -15.13
N SER A 94 -6.04 -5.39 -16.40
CA SER A 94 -6.96 -6.14 -17.28
C SER A 94 -7.26 -7.56 -16.77
N ALA A 95 -6.27 -8.22 -16.15
CA ALA A 95 -6.49 -9.51 -15.50
C ALA A 95 -7.38 -9.39 -14.25
N ALA A 96 -7.26 -8.30 -13.49
CA ALA A 96 -8.12 -8.01 -12.35
C ALA A 96 -9.58 -7.79 -12.77
N GLU A 97 -9.81 -6.98 -13.80
CA GLU A 97 -11.14 -6.78 -14.39
C GLU A 97 -11.77 -8.09 -14.85
N SER A 98 -11.00 -8.93 -15.55
CA SER A 98 -11.46 -10.25 -16.02
C SER A 98 -11.83 -11.19 -14.87
N ALA A 99 -11.18 -11.03 -13.71
CA ALA A 99 -11.44 -11.81 -12.50
C ALA A 99 -12.47 -11.14 -11.57
N GLN A 100 -13.09 -10.03 -11.99
CA GLN A 100 -13.99 -9.21 -11.17
C GLN A 100 -13.33 -8.69 -9.87
N ALA A 101 -12.01 -8.62 -9.84
CA ALA A 101 -11.24 -7.94 -8.80
C ALA A 101 -11.10 -6.45 -9.14
N LEU A 102 -10.79 -5.62 -8.15
CA LEU A 102 -10.56 -4.19 -8.39
C LEU A 102 -9.22 -4.00 -9.14
N PRO A 103 -9.21 -3.34 -10.32
CA PRO A 103 -7.98 -3.05 -11.04
C PRO A 103 -7.15 -1.95 -10.38
N SER A 104 -5.85 -1.96 -10.65
CA SER A 104 -4.97 -0.85 -10.25
C SER A 104 -5.23 0.40 -11.09
N ASP A 105 -5.00 1.57 -10.49
CA ASP A 105 -5.16 2.87 -11.15
C ASP A 105 -4.00 3.16 -12.12
N THR A 106 -4.15 2.64 -13.33
CA THR A 106 -3.17 2.81 -14.41
C THR A 106 -3.26 4.18 -15.09
N GLY A 107 -4.35 4.93 -14.87
CA GLY A 107 -4.52 6.29 -15.39
C GLY A 107 -3.57 7.28 -14.71
N ASN A 108 -3.47 7.23 -13.38
CA ASN A 108 -2.49 8.05 -12.66
C ASN A 108 -1.04 7.66 -13.01
N GLN A 109 -0.76 6.36 -13.21
CA GLN A 109 0.58 5.91 -13.62
C GLN A 109 0.92 6.32 -15.07
N GLN A 110 -0.04 6.35 -15.99
CA GLN A 110 0.14 6.90 -17.34
C GLN A 110 0.49 8.39 -17.28
N THR A 111 -0.29 9.16 -16.51
CA THR A 111 -0.04 10.60 -16.31
C THR A 111 1.35 10.86 -15.74
N LEU A 112 1.80 10.00 -14.81
CA LEU A 112 3.16 10.07 -14.26
C LEU A 112 4.22 9.80 -15.34
N ASN A 113 4.04 8.78 -16.18
CA ASN A 113 4.96 8.53 -17.29
C ASN A 113 5.06 9.73 -18.23
N ASP A 114 3.93 10.33 -18.62
CA ASP A 114 3.91 11.46 -19.54
C ASP A 114 4.61 12.71 -18.93
N ALA A 115 4.48 12.90 -17.61
CA ALA A 115 5.18 13.95 -16.86
C ALA A 115 6.70 13.71 -16.75
N LEU A 116 7.13 12.47 -16.59
CA LEU A 116 8.54 12.11 -16.33
C LEU A 116 9.35 11.85 -17.61
N LYS A 117 8.71 11.51 -18.73
CA LYS A 117 9.38 11.39 -20.04
C LYS A 117 10.03 12.71 -20.41
N GLU A 118 11.35 12.67 -20.62
CA GLU A 118 12.20 13.84 -20.84
C GLU A 118 12.05 14.95 -19.77
N LEU A 119 11.51 14.62 -18.57
CA LEU A 119 11.07 15.57 -17.55
C LEU A 119 10.19 16.71 -18.11
N ALA A 120 9.17 16.34 -18.90
CA ALA A 120 8.20 17.30 -19.45
C ALA A 120 7.48 18.13 -18.37
N GLN A 121 7.36 17.60 -17.15
CA GLN A 121 6.88 18.30 -15.96
C GLN A 121 7.88 18.18 -14.80
N PRO A 122 7.80 19.06 -13.78
CA PRO A 122 8.71 19.07 -12.63
C PRO A 122 8.61 17.84 -11.71
N GLY A 123 9.13 16.70 -12.16
CA GLY A 123 9.20 15.45 -11.42
C GLY A 123 10.62 15.05 -11.05
N ILE A 124 10.77 13.86 -10.46
CA ILE A 124 12.06 13.25 -10.16
C ILE A 124 12.11 11.86 -10.78
N VAL A 125 13.16 11.57 -11.54
CA VAL A 125 13.47 10.23 -12.04
C VAL A 125 14.76 9.76 -11.39
N LEU A 126 14.70 8.60 -10.73
CA LEU A 126 15.85 7.88 -10.17
C LEU A 126 16.02 6.59 -10.99
N ASN A 127 17.09 6.49 -11.79
CA ASN A 127 17.33 5.31 -12.62
C ASN A 127 18.73 4.73 -12.39
N ALA A 128 18.83 3.41 -12.34
CA ALA A 128 20.12 2.72 -12.25
C ALA A 128 20.04 1.33 -12.90
N PRO A 129 20.97 0.97 -13.79
CA PRO A 129 20.93 -0.30 -14.52
C PRO A 129 21.22 -1.52 -13.63
N GLN A 130 21.81 -1.32 -12.45
CA GLN A 130 22.18 -2.37 -11.50
C GLN A 130 21.41 -2.25 -10.17
N GLY A 131 20.23 -1.64 -10.20
CA GLY A 131 19.32 -1.53 -9.07
C GLY A 131 19.49 -0.27 -8.22
N VAL A 132 18.50 -0.03 -7.36
CA VAL A 132 18.42 1.14 -6.46
C VAL A 132 18.14 0.64 -5.04
N SER A 133 18.90 1.14 -4.06
CA SER A 133 18.65 0.87 -2.64
C SER A 133 18.20 2.14 -1.92
N ILE A 134 17.09 2.04 -1.18
CA ILE A 134 16.60 3.09 -0.28
C ILE A 134 16.61 2.50 1.13
N SER A 135 17.51 2.97 1.99
CA SER A 135 17.67 2.44 3.34
C SER A 135 17.84 3.55 4.37
N SER A 136 17.36 3.29 5.58
CA SER A 136 17.50 4.17 6.74
C SER A 136 17.44 3.33 8.02
N PRO A 137 18.23 3.64 9.06
CA PRO A 137 18.03 3.06 10.38
C PRO A 137 16.74 3.57 11.07
N GLN A 138 16.09 4.57 10.47
CA GLN A 138 14.82 5.15 10.89
C GLN A 138 13.73 4.91 9.85
N ALA A 139 12.54 5.43 10.07
CA ALA A 139 11.41 5.25 9.17
C ALA A 139 11.69 5.72 7.72
N VAL A 140 11.20 4.95 6.74
CA VAL A 140 11.10 5.30 5.33
C VAL A 140 9.63 5.44 4.98
N ARG A 141 9.25 6.47 4.21
CA ARG A 141 7.87 6.73 3.78
C ARG A 141 7.81 6.93 2.27
N LEU A 142 6.89 6.22 1.62
CA LEU A 142 6.44 6.49 0.26
C LEU A 142 5.00 7.00 0.35
N SER A 143 4.73 8.18 -0.19
CA SER A 143 3.41 8.82 -0.06
C SER A 143 3.10 9.65 -1.30
N SER A 144 1.87 9.56 -1.76
CA SER A 144 1.29 10.43 -2.78
C SER A 144 0.01 11.06 -2.21
N GLY A 145 -0.15 12.38 -2.40
CA GLY A 145 -1.22 13.14 -1.75
C GLY A 145 -2.57 13.07 -2.45
N SER A 146 -2.57 13.04 -3.78
CA SER A 146 -3.78 13.11 -4.61
C SER A 146 -3.80 12.08 -5.75
N ALA A 147 -2.84 11.16 -5.75
CA ALA A 147 -2.68 10.14 -6.79
C ALA A 147 -2.20 8.83 -6.18
N SER A 148 -2.20 7.76 -6.97
CA SER A 148 -1.83 6.41 -6.51
C SER A 148 -0.31 6.21 -6.35
N VAL A 149 0.09 5.40 -5.36
CA VAL A 149 1.45 4.85 -5.27
C VAL A 149 1.49 3.52 -6.03
N GLY A 150 2.27 3.45 -7.11
CA GLY A 150 2.51 2.22 -7.88
C GLY A 150 3.76 1.49 -7.44
N ILE A 151 3.67 0.18 -7.21
CA ILE A 151 4.82 -0.72 -7.00
C ILE A 151 4.69 -1.84 -8.03
N VAL A 152 5.64 -1.92 -8.95
CA VAL A 152 5.60 -2.87 -10.06
C VAL A 152 6.89 -3.69 -10.08
N SER A 153 6.73 -5.01 -10.16
CA SER A 153 7.84 -5.96 -10.33
C SER A 153 7.55 -6.88 -11.51
N GLN A 154 8.55 -7.13 -12.35
CA GLN A 154 8.47 -8.18 -13.37
C GLN A 154 8.60 -9.59 -12.74
N GLN A 155 9.34 -9.66 -11.64
CA GLN A 155 9.50 -10.84 -10.79
C GLN A 155 8.61 -10.68 -9.55
N ASN A 156 9.10 -11.08 -8.37
CA ASN A 156 8.38 -10.98 -7.11
C ASN A 156 8.36 -9.55 -6.55
N THR A 157 7.29 -9.25 -5.81
CA THR A 157 7.28 -8.16 -4.82
C THR A 157 7.33 -8.80 -3.44
N ASP A 158 8.48 -8.72 -2.78
CA ASP A 158 8.70 -9.31 -1.45
C ASP A 158 8.62 -8.23 -0.37
N ILE A 159 7.70 -8.40 0.59
CA ILE A 159 7.55 -7.49 1.74
C ILE A 159 7.83 -8.28 3.02
N SER A 160 8.93 -7.94 3.71
CA SER A 160 9.35 -8.60 4.95
C SER A 160 9.27 -7.65 6.13
N ALA A 161 8.47 -7.99 7.14
CA ALA A 161 8.32 -7.20 8.36
C ALA A 161 8.51 -8.08 9.61
N LEU A 162 9.45 -7.70 10.48
CA LEU A 162 9.75 -8.47 11.70
C LEU A 162 8.65 -8.39 12.76
N LYS A 163 7.89 -7.29 12.80
CA LYS A 163 6.85 -7.06 13.79
C LYS A 163 5.46 -7.34 13.21
N ARG A 164 5.02 -6.50 12.28
CA ARG A 164 3.70 -6.59 11.67
C ARG A 164 3.70 -6.08 10.23
N PHE A 165 2.87 -6.70 9.42
CA PHE A 165 2.41 -6.17 8.15
C PHE A 165 0.97 -5.68 8.35
N THR A 166 0.69 -4.42 8.02
CA THR A 166 -0.63 -3.80 8.21
C THR A 166 -1.01 -3.08 6.94
N VAL A 167 -2.22 -3.37 6.45
CA VAL A 167 -2.83 -2.73 5.28
C VAL A 167 -4.19 -2.19 5.73
N SER A 168 -4.45 -0.93 5.39
CA SER A 168 -5.73 -0.27 5.64
C SER A 168 -6.04 0.58 4.42
N ALA A 169 -7.23 0.37 3.85
CA ALA A 169 -7.72 1.10 2.69
C ALA A 169 -9.04 1.78 3.07
N GLY A 170 -9.25 3.02 2.59
CA GLY A 170 -10.47 3.77 2.88
C GLY A 170 -11.70 3.26 2.12
N GLU A 171 -11.51 2.52 1.03
CA GLU A 171 -12.58 1.97 0.21
C GLU A 171 -12.56 0.45 0.20
N ALA A 172 -11.51 -0.17 -0.36
CA ALA A 172 -11.46 -1.62 -0.51
C ALA A 172 -10.04 -2.19 -0.54
N VAL A 173 -9.92 -3.48 -0.18
CA VAL A 173 -8.71 -4.29 -0.35
C VAL A 173 -9.00 -5.37 -1.38
N SER A 174 -8.22 -5.40 -2.47
CA SER A 174 -8.34 -6.39 -3.56
C SER A 174 -7.02 -7.14 -3.71
N LEU A 175 -7.06 -8.48 -3.64
CA LEU A 175 -5.90 -9.35 -3.79
C LEU A 175 -6.19 -10.41 -4.86
N LEU A 176 -5.35 -10.47 -5.89
CA LEU A 176 -5.51 -11.42 -6.99
C LEU A 176 -4.22 -12.19 -7.26
N ALA A 177 -4.32 -13.52 -7.29
CA ALA A 177 -3.32 -14.41 -7.85
C ALA A 177 -3.85 -15.01 -9.16
N ARG A 178 -3.24 -14.67 -10.31
CA ARG A 178 -3.77 -15.04 -11.63
C ARG A 178 -3.40 -16.46 -12.09
N LYS A 179 -2.13 -16.84 -11.93
CA LYS A 179 -1.58 -18.08 -12.52
C LYS A 179 -1.43 -19.22 -11.52
N ALA A 180 -1.35 -18.89 -10.24
CA ALA A 180 -1.00 -19.82 -9.18
C ALA A 180 -2.00 -19.68 -8.02
N GLU A 181 -1.66 -20.28 -6.88
CA GLU A 181 -2.47 -20.31 -5.67
C GLU A 181 -2.31 -19.04 -4.81
N MET A 182 -3.31 -18.79 -3.95
CA MET A 182 -3.21 -17.86 -2.84
C MET A 182 -3.01 -18.67 -1.55
N LYS A 183 -2.07 -18.23 -0.72
CA LYS A 183 -1.69 -18.89 0.54
C LYS A 183 -1.76 -17.89 1.69
N LEU A 184 -2.63 -18.17 2.67
CA LEU A 184 -2.81 -17.36 3.87
C LEU A 184 -2.58 -18.26 5.10
N PHE A 185 -1.45 -18.08 5.76
CA PHE A 185 -1.05 -18.91 6.90
C PHE A 185 -0.73 -18.04 8.12
N ALA A 186 -1.21 -18.47 9.29
CA ALA A 186 -0.69 -18.03 10.58
C ALA A 186 -0.01 -19.22 11.26
N ALA A 187 1.33 -19.21 11.32
CA ALA A 187 2.09 -20.29 11.95
C ALA A 187 1.80 -20.42 13.45
N LYS A 188 1.46 -19.29 14.09
CA LYS A 188 0.94 -19.19 15.45
C LYS A 188 -0.09 -18.07 15.49
N GLY A 189 -0.99 -18.14 16.45
CA GLY A 189 -2.06 -17.15 16.60
C GLY A 189 -3.30 -17.46 15.75
N LYS A 190 -4.36 -16.68 15.99
CA LYS A 190 -5.66 -16.83 15.35
C LYS A 190 -5.67 -16.19 13.96
N ILE A 191 -6.29 -16.85 12.99
CA ILE A 191 -6.76 -16.21 11.76
C ILE A 191 -8.21 -15.75 12.00
N GLU A 192 -8.48 -14.49 11.71
CA GLU A 192 -9.80 -13.89 11.84
C GLU A 192 -10.18 -13.22 10.52
N ILE A 193 -11.34 -13.58 9.99
CA ILE A 193 -11.90 -13.06 8.75
C ILE A 193 -13.34 -12.65 9.07
N GLN A 194 -13.66 -11.37 8.86
CA GLN A 194 -14.97 -10.80 9.15
C GLN A 194 -15.39 -9.88 8.01
N ALA A 195 -16.66 -9.98 7.60
CA ALA A 195 -17.37 -8.91 6.90
C ALA A 195 -18.29 -8.28 7.96
N GLN A 196 -17.96 -7.05 8.37
CA GLN A 196 -18.52 -6.44 9.58
C GLN A 196 -19.93 -5.89 9.39
N ASP A 197 -20.22 -5.38 8.19
CA ASP A 197 -21.51 -4.80 7.81
C ASP A 197 -22.02 -5.35 6.44
N ASP A 198 -21.41 -6.44 5.95
CA ASP A 198 -21.79 -7.02 4.66
C ASP A 198 -21.56 -8.54 4.64
N ALA A 199 -21.82 -9.17 3.50
CA ALA A 199 -21.69 -10.60 3.28
C ALA A 199 -20.22 -11.05 3.25
N LEU A 200 -19.98 -12.25 3.78
CA LEU A 200 -18.76 -13.00 3.57
C LEU A 200 -19.03 -14.14 2.58
N GLU A 201 -18.38 -14.09 1.42
CA GLU A 201 -18.50 -15.12 0.38
C GLU A 201 -17.22 -15.95 0.27
N ALA A 202 -17.37 -17.28 0.20
CA ALA A 202 -16.28 -18.23 0.00
C ALA A 202 -16.69 -19.29 -1.03
N THR A 203 -16.18 -19.16 -2.25
CA THR A 203 -16.58 -19.99 -3.40
C THR A 203 -15.36 -20.67 -4.01
N ALA A 204 -15.52 -21.96 -4.37
CA ALA A 204 -14.52 -22.71 -5.14
C ALA A 204 -15.18 -23.45 -6.30
N LYS A 205 -14.49 -23.52 -7.45
CA LYS A 205 -14.92 -24.33 -8.59
C LYS A 205 -14.78 -25.83 -8.34
N LYS A 206 -13.83 -26.20 -7.47
CA LYS A 206 -13.59 -27.56 -7.00
C LYS A 206 -14.04 -27.65 -5.53
N ASP A 207 -13.48 -28.60 -4.80
CA ASP A 207 -13.87 -28.90 -3.44
C ASP A 207 -13.56 -27.75 -2.46
N ILE A 208 -14.43 -27.60 -1.47
CA ILE A 208 -14.19 -26.80 -0.26
C ILE A 208 -14.02 -27.78 0.90
N THR A 209 -12.92 -27.65 1.65
CA THR A 209 -12.64 -28.46 2.85
C THR A 209 -12.52 -27.55 4.06
N VAL A 210 -13.30 -27.82 5.11
CA VAL A 210 -13.24 -27.11 6.40
C VAL A 210 -12.94 -28.14 7.49
N THR A 211 -11.75 -28.06 8.08
CA THR A 211 -11.26 -29.07 9.02
C THR A 211 -10.68 -28.42 10.26
N SER A 212 -11.13 -28.88 11.43
CA SER A 212 -10.44 -28.69 12.70
C SER A 212 -9.77 -30.01 13.09
N VAL A 213 -8.43 -30.02 13.19
CA VAL A 213 -7.67 -31.25 13.45
C VAL A 213 -7.79 -31.72 14.91
N GLU A 214 -7.77 -30.78 15.87
CA GLU A 214 -7.78 -31.10 17.31
C GLU A 214 -8.98 -30.50 18.06
N GLY A 215 -9.65 -29.51 17.48
CA GLY A 215 -10.75 -28.76 18.10
C GLY A 215 -12.13 -29.07 17.50
N ARG A 216 -13.01 -28.07 17.53
CA ARG A 216 -14.39 -28.14 17.00
C ARG A 216 -14.58 -27.28 15.75
N VAL A 217 -15.50 -27.68 14.88
CA VAL A 217 -16.10 -26.80 13.87
C VAL A 217 -17.45 -26.34 14.38
N GLU A 218 -17.65 -25.03 14.47
CA GLU A 218 -18.89 -24.41 14.93
C GLU A 218 -19.43 -23.49 13.83
N ILE A 219 -20.66 -23.73 13.38
CA ILE A 219 -21.34 -22.96 12.36
C ILE A 219 -22.64 -22.46 12.97
N THR A 220 -22.75 -21.14 13.12
CA THR A 220 -23.89 -20.49 13.77
C THR A 220 -24.48 -19.46 12.82
N ALA A 221 -25.81 -19.38 12.77
CA ALA A 221 -26.53 -18.36 12.03
C ALA A 221 -27.69 -17.84 12.88
N ALA A 222 -27.93 -16.52 12.86
CA ALA A 222 -28.97 -15.89 13.66
C ALA A 222 -30.39 -16.16 13.13
N LYS A 223 -30.54 -16.24 11.80
CA LYS A 223 -31.85 -16.41 11.13
C LYS A 223 -32.04 -17.82 10.60
N GLU A 224 -31.08 -18.30 9.82
CA GLU A 224 -31.21 -19.55 9.08
C GLU A 224 -29.85 -20.13 8.72
N LEU A 225 -29.71 -21.46 8.83
CA LEU A 225 -28.58 -22.23 8.32
C LEU A 225 -29.10 -23.26 7.32
N VAL A 226 -28.57 -23.26 6.10
CA VAL A 226 -28.92 -24.23 5.03
C VAL A 226 -27.66 -24.94 4.55
N VAL A 227 -27.71 -26.27 4.54
CA VAL A 227 -26.73 -27.12 3.86
C VAL A 227 -27.47 -27.80 2.71
N ASN A 228 -27.07 -27.55 1.47
CA ASN A 228 -27.73 -28.09 0.28
C ASN A 228 -26.72 -28.83 -0.61
N CYS A 229 -27.14 -29.98 -1.14
CA CYS A 229 -26.42 -30.74 -2.15
C CYS A 229 -27.42 -31.36 -3.14
N ALA A 230 -27.42 -30.87 -4.38
CA ALA A 230 -28.24 -31.40 -5.49
C ALA A 230 -29.74 -31.61 -5.15
N GLY A 231 -30.33 -30.69 -4.37
CA GLY A 231 -31.75 -30.73 -3.98
C GLY A 231 -32.04 -31.48 -2.69
N ALA A 232 -31.08 -32.19 -2.10
CA ALA A 232 -31.15 -32.63 -0.71
C ALA A 232 -30.63 -31.51 0.20
N TYR A 233 -31.30 -31.26 1.32
CA TYR A 233 -30.91 -30.21 2.25
C TYR A 233 -31.20 -30.51 3.72
N ILE A 234 -30.44 -29.85 4.58
CA ILE A 234 -30.69 -29.70 6.01
C ILE A 234 -30.85 -28.21 6.27
N ARG A 235 -31.96 -27.82 6.89
CA ARG A 235 -32.27 -26.43 7.21
C ARG A 235 -32.60 -26.27 8.69
N LEU A 236 -31.94 -25.32 9.35
CA LEU A 236 -32.20 -24.94 10.74
C LEU A 236 -32.75 -23.51 10.74
N SER A 237 -34.00 -23.34 11.17
CA SER A 237 -34.66 -22.03 11.23
C SER A 237 -35.80 -22.00 12.25
N GLY A 238 -35.99 -20.88 12.94
CA GLY A 238 -37.12 -20.70 13.88
C GLY A 238 -37.21 -21.75 14.99
N GLY A 239 -36.07 -22.36 15.39
CA GLY A 239 -36.01 -23.45 16.35
C GLY A 239 -36.38 -24.84 15.79
N ASN A 240 -36.64 -24.96 14.49
CA ASN A 240 -36.96 -26.21 13.81
C ASN A 240 -35.76 -26.76 13.03
N ILE A 241 -35.76 -28.08 12.83
CA ILE A 241 -34.87 -28.78 11.92
C ILE A 241 -35.72 -29.38 10.80
N GLU A 242 -35.41 -29.03 9.56
CA GLU A 242 -36.06 -29.51 8.34
C GLU A 242 -35.06 -30.35 7.53
N LEU A 243 -35.42 -31.60 7.25
CA LEU A 243 -34.65 -32.50 6.38
C LEU A 243 -35.50 -32.79 5.14
N GLY A 244 -35.07 -32.29 3.99
CA GLY A 244 -35.79 -32.46 2.72
C GLY A 244 -34.88 -33.08 1.65
N CYS A 245 -35.43 -34.01 0.87
CA CYS A 245 -34.73 -34.57 -0.29
C CYS A 245 -35.72 -35.17 -1.30
N PRO A 246 -35.37 -35.22 -2.60
CA PRO A 246 -36.17 -35.90 -3.62
C PRO A 246 -36.09 -37.44 -3.52
N GLY A 247 -35.02 -37.95 -2.91
CA GLY A 247 -34.81 -39.37 -2.67
C GLY A 247 -35.21 -39.81 -1.26
N ASN A 248 -34.49 -40.79 -0.72
CA ASN A 248 -34.74 -41.34 0.62
C ASN A 248 -33.86 -40.69 1.68
N ILE A 249 -34.42 -40.43 2.87
CA ILE A 249 -33.63 -40.20 4.09
C ILE A 249 -33.26 -41.58 4.67
N LEU A 250 -32.03 -42.02 4.46
CA LEU A 250 -31.53 -43.30 4.97
C LEU A 250 -30.85 -43.12 6.34
N LEU A 251 -31.50 -43.61 7.39
CA LEU A 251 -30.92 -43.63 8.75
C LEU A 251 -30.35 -45.02 9.05
N LYS A 252 -29.02 -45.14 9.07
CA LYS A 252 -28.32 -46.37 9.51
C LYS A 252 -27.89 -46.22 10.96
N SER A 253 -28.67 -46.76 11.90
CA SER A 253 -28.40 -46.64 13.34
C SER A 253 -28.76 -47.92 14.10
N ALA A 254 -28.08 -48.15 15.22
CA ALA A 254 -28.48 -49.17 16.20
C ALA A 254 -29.78 -48.78 16.94
N ASN A 255 -30.04 -47.48 17.17
CA ASN A 255 -31.24 -46.96 17.84
C ASN A 255 -31.58 -45.53 17.39
N VAL A 256 -32.86 -45.19 17.36
CA VAL A 256 -33.37 -43.81 17.21
C VAL A 256 -34.40 -43.58 18.31
N GLN A 257 -34.19 -42.56 19.16
CA GLN A 257 -35.10 -42.22 20.26
C GLN A 257 -35.64 -40.80 20.08
N LYS A 258 -36.96 -40.66 20.15
CA LYS A 258 -37.63 -39.35 20.15
C LYS A 258 -37.88 -38.92 21.59
N MET A 259 -37.18 -37.88 22.04
CA MET A 259 -37.33 -37.28 23.38
C MET A 259 -38.21 -36.02 23.34
N ARG A 260 -38.44 -35.41 24.50
CA ARG A 260 -39.03 -34.07 24.61
C ARG A 260 -38.13 -33.00 23.96
N LYS A 261 -38.68 -31.81 23.68
CA LYS A 261 -37.93 -30.68 23.14
C LYS A 261 -36.70 -30.31 23.99
N ALA A 262 -35.64 -29.87 23.35
CA ALA A 262 -34.44 -29.31 23.97
C ALA A 262 -34.25 -27.86 23.47
N ASP A 263 -33.58 -27.02 24.27
CA ASP A 263 -33.20 -25.65 23.90
C ASP A 263 -31.69 -25.52 24.10
N PHE A 264 -31.00 -24.99 23.10
CA PHE A 264 -29.56 -24.70 23.14
C PHE A 264 -29.36 -23.30 22.56
N ARG A 265 -29.04 -22.33 23.43
CA ARG A 265 -28.85 -20.93 23.06
C ARG A 265 -27.38 -20.57 23.03
N VAL A 266 -26.94 -20.04 21.89
CA VAL A 266 -25.66 -19.35 21.76
C VAL A 266 -25.96 -17.85 21.72
N PRO A 267 -25.31 -17.01 22.56
CA PRO A 267 -25.47 -15.56 22.46
C PRO A 267 -25.10 -15.06 21.06
N PRO A 268 -25.84 -14.09 20.50
CA PRO A 268 -25.48 -13.48 19.22
C PRO A 268 -24.10 -12.82 19.33
N LEU A 269 -23.29 -12.96 18.27
CA LEU A 269 -22.02 -12.26 18.16
C LEU A 269 -22.29 -10.81 17.72
N GLU A 270 -21.79 -9.83 18.49
CA GLU A 270 -21.82 -8.41 18.11
C GLU A 270 -20.56 -8.08 17.30
N LEU A 271 -20.74 -7.60 16.06
CA LEU A 271 -19.66 -7.14 15.20
C LEU A 271 -19.49 -5.61 15.34
N PRO A 272 -18.27 -5.06 15.25
CA PRO A 272 -18.07 -3.63 15.15
C PRO A 272 -18.66 -3.10 13.84
N GLU A 273 -19.45 -2.02 13.86
CA GLU A 273 -20.08 -1.48 12.64
C GLU A 273 -19.14 -0.56 11.83
N GLY A 274 -18.16 0.09 12.48
CA GLY A 274 -17.21 0.98 11.80
C GLY A 274 -17.87 2.27 11.29
N VAL A 275 -17.52 3.42 11.85
CA VAL A 275 -18.10 4.72 11.48
C VAL A 275 -17.07 5.55 10.73
N GLU A 276 -17.43 6.01 9.52
CA GLU A 276 -16.68 7.01 8.76
C GLU A 276 -17.28 8.40 9.00
N GLU A 277 -16.45 9.34 9.44
CA GLU A 277 -16.82 10.75 9.55
C GLU A 277 -15.91 11.64 8.70
N ARG A 278 -16.53 12.55 7.94
CA ARG A 278 -15.84 13.56 7.14
C ARG A 278 -16.44 14.93 7.41
N PHE A 279 -15.57 15.94 7.55
CA PHE A 279 -15.97 17.29 7.92
C PHE A 279 -15.60 18.29 6.83
N THR A 280 -16.38 19.38 6.73
CA THR A 280 -16.08 20.51 5.85
C THR A 280 -15.73 21.72 6.68
N VAL A 281 -14.54 22.28 6.45
CA VAL A 281 -14.07 23.49 7.11
C VAL A 281 -14.78 24.70 6.51
N LYS A 282 -15.46 25.46 7.37
CA LYS A 282 -16.11 26.72 7.02
C LYS A 282 -15.66 27.84 7.95
N ASP A 283 -15.55 29.06 7.42
CA ASP A 283 -15.31 30.26 8.21
C ASP A 283 -16.54 30.55 9.08
N GLN A 284 -16.32 30.78 10.37
CA GLN A 284 -17.40 30.93 11.35
C GLN A 284 -18.20 32.24 11.17
N LYS A 285 -17.62 33.26 10.52
CA LYS A 285 -18.26 34.57 10.30
C LYS A 285 -18.93 34.67 8.94
N THR A 286 -18.35 34.10 7.90
CA THR A 286 -18.88 34.19 6.53
C THR A 286 -19.64 32.94 6.09
N GLY A 287 -19.41 31.79 6.74
CA GLY A 287 -19.98 30.50 6.34
C GLY A 287 -19.34 29.92 5.07
N GLU A 288 -18.34 30.60 4.50
CA GLU A 288 -17.65 30.18 3.29
C GLU A 288 -16.68 29.03 3.58
N ILE A 289 -16.49 28.17 2.58
CA ILE A 289 -15.56 27.05 2.66
C ILE A 289 -14.13 27.60 2.73
N VAL A 290 -13.30 27.03 3.62
CA VAL A 290 -11.89 27.41 3.73
C VAL A 290 -11.02 26.29 3.12
N PRO A 291 -10.68 26.38 1.83
CA PRO A 291 -9.85 25.38 1.18
C PRO A 291 -8.43 25.38 1.75
N PHE A 292 -7.80 24.21 1.77
CA PHE A 292 -6.42 24.04 2.25
C PHE A 292 -6.15 24.52 3.70
N ALA A 293 -7.18 24.62 4.54
CA ALA A 293 -7.01 24.92 5.97
C ALA A 293 -6.29 23.77 6.68
N ARG A 294 -5.40 24.07 7.63
CA ARG A 294 -4.84 23.05 8.51
C ARG A 294 -5.82 22.77 9.65
N TYR A 295 -5.98 21.49 9.97
CA TYR A 295 -6.90 21.05 11.00
C TYR A 295 -6.29 19.96 11.88
N ARG A 296 -6.85 19.82 13.08
CA ARG A 296 -6.65 18.73 14.02
C ARG A 296 -8.01 18.18 14.45
N ILE A 297 -8.19 16.87 14.32
CA ILE A 297 -9.35 16.13 14.80
C ILE A 297 -8.91 15.28 15.99
N THR A 298 -9.61 15.34 17.11
CA THR A 298 -9.35 14.53 18.32
C THR A 298 -10.58 13.71 18.66
N THR A 299 -10.46 12.39 18.73
CA THR A 299 -11.57 11.49 19.10
C THR A 299 -11.73 11.40 20.62
N GLU A 300 -12.88 10.90 21.09
CA GLU A 300 -13.15 10.69 22.53
C GLU A 300 -12.09 9.79 23.21
N LYS A 301 -11.56 8.82 22.46
CA LYS A 301 -10.46 7.94 22.91
C LYS A 301 -9.08 8.61 22.91
N GLY A 302 -9.00 9.90 22.60
CA GLY A 302 -7.77 10.69 22.60
C GLY A 302 -6.88 10.51 21.38
N GLN A 303 -7.38 9.90 20.30
CA GLN A 303 -6.62 9.79 19.05
C GLN A 303 -6.64 11.13 18.32
N VAL A 304 -5.48 11.57 17.82
CA VAL A 304 -5.32 12.87 17.16
C VAL A 304 -4.94 12.67 15.68
N PHE A 305 -5.71 13.27 14.79
CA PHE A 305 -5.51 13.28 13.34
C PHE A 305 -5.27 14.72 12.86
N GLU A 306 -4.10 15.00 12.29
CA GLU A 306 -3.79 16.32 11.72
C GLU A 306 -3.67 16.24 10.21
N GLY A 307 -4.17 17.27 9.52
CA GLY A 307 -4.16 17.29 8.07
C GLY A 307 -4.39 18.68 7.49
N ARG A 308 -4.48 18.72 6.16
CA ARG A 308 -4.83 19.91 5.40
C ARG A 308 -6.06 19.59 4.55
N ALA A 309 -7.05 20.46 4.56
CA ALA A 309 -8.28 20.27 3.80
C ALA A 309 -8.01 20.31 2.29
N ASP A 310 -8.88 19.70 1.50
CA ASP A 310 -8.79 19.75 0.03
C ASP A 310 -9.31 21.09 -0.54
N ALA A 311 -9.42 21.16 -1.88
CA ALA A 311 -9.91 22.35 -2.58
C ALA A 311 -11.39 22.66 -2.30
N ASP A 312 -12.16 21.69 -1.82
CA ASP A 312 -13.55 21.85 -1.38
C ASP A 312 -13.65 22.01 0.15
N GLY A 313 -12.51 22.23 0.84
CA GLY A 313 -12.42 22.40 2.28
C GLY A 313 -12.80 21.15 3.09
N LYS A 314 -12.79 19.95 2.48
CA LYS A 314 -13.09 18.72 3.19
C LYS A 314 -11.84 18.17 3.89
N THR A 315 -12.02 17.64 5.11
CA THR A 315 -10.98 16.90 5.82
C THR A 315 -10.79 15.51 5.20
N ALA A 316 -9.71 14.83 5.60
CA ALA A 316 -9.60 13.39 5.41
C ALA A 316 -10.68 12.70 6.27
N SER A 317 -11.14 11.53 5.82
CA SER A 317 -12.07 10.70 6.58
C SER A 317 -11.40 10.13 7.82
N VAL A 318 -12.11 10.18 8.95
CA VAL A 318 -11.71 9.56 10.22
C VAL A 318 -12.57 8.33 10.43
N TYR A 319 -11.92 7.20 10.76
CA TYR A 319 -12.58 5.91 10.95
C TYR A 319 -12.50 5.51 12.43
N THR A 320 -13.65 5.22 13.04
CA THR A 320 -13.77 4.78 14.43
C THR A 320 -14.57 3.47 14.52
N ALA A 321 -14.36 2.67 15.57
CA ALA A 321 -15.03 1.36 15.69
C ALA A 321 -16.52 1.44 16.07
N LEU A 322 -16.92 2.53 16.74
CA LEU A 322 -18.27 2.83 17.21
C LEU A 322 -18.48 4.35 17.14
N PRO A 323 -19.72 4.85 17.02
CA PRO A 323 -19.99 6.29 17.08
C PRO A 323 -19.43 6.88 18.37
N GLU A 324 -18.57 7.91 18.26
CA GLU A 324 -17.96 8.57 19.41
C GLU A 324 -17.85 10.09 19.19
N SER A 325 -17.78 10.86 20.27
CA SER A 325 -17.71 12.32 20.16
C SER A 325 -16.36 12.77 19.61
N ILE A 326 -16.35 13.69 18.65
CA ILE A 326 -15.13 14.23 18.03
C ILE A 326 -14.98 15.73 18.28
N LYS A 327 -13.75 16.18 18.57
CA LYS A 327 -13.37 17.60 18.67
C LYS A 327 -12.51 18.01 17.47
N ILE A 328 -12.84 19.14 16.84
CA ILE A 328 -12.09 19.67 15.68
C ILE A 328 -11.55 21.06 16.00
N GLU A 329 -10.27 21.27 15.67
CA GLU A 329 -9.55 22.54 15.84
C GLU A 329 -8.87 22.93 14.53
N LEU A 330 -8.87 24.21 14.19
CA LEU A 330 -8.07 24.76 13.08
C LEU A 330 -6.69 25.18 13.61
N LEU A 331 -5.63 24.89 12.84
CA LEU A 331 -4.23 25.16 13.19
C LEU A 331 -3.64 26.34 12.42
#